data_AF-A0A1H8FE35-F1
#
_entry.id   AF-A0A1H8FE35-F1
#
_cell.length_a   1.000
_cell.length_b   1.000
_cell.length_c   1.000
_cell.angle_alpha   90.00
_cell.angle_beta   90.00
_cell.angle_gamma   90.00
#
_symmetry.space_group_name_H-M   'P 1'
#
loop_
_entity.id
_entity.type
_entity.pdbx_description
1 polymer ?
#
loop_
_entity_poly.entity_id
_entity_poly.type
_entity_poly.pdbx_seq_one_letter_code
_entity_poly.pdbx_strand_id
1 'polypeptide(L)'
;MLTLAPEAKAAWVEYHNEIEKELASGGELYDVRDVASKSADNVARLATLFQIFEHGMGSAVRVEFVEAASRITAWHLNEARRFFGELALPAELADVARLDTWLIDYCRREQTYLVPVAKLQQGGPGGLRSKASIEAALRELEELGRARLVRDGKKKMVAVNPWLLSKEGNNGAC
;
A
#
# COMPACT_ATOMS: atom_id res chain seq x y z
N MET A 1 30.45 -1.76 17.97
CA MET A 1 29.10 -2.31 18.17
C MET A 1 28.21 -1.13 18.55
N LEU A 2 27.18 -0.81 17.76
CA LEU A 2 26.26 0.29 18.09
C LEU A 2 25.19 -0.26 19.03
N THR A 3 24.88 0.46 20.11
CA THR A 3 23.98 0.00 21.18
C THR A 3 22.66 0.75 21.10
N LEU A 4 21.54 0.07 21.27
CA LEU A 4 20.24 0.74 21.45
C LEU A 4 20.15 1.31 22.88
N ALA A 5 19.68 2.54 23.04
CA ALA A 5 19.24 3.01 24.35
C ALA A 5 18.12 2.10 24.90
N PRO A 6 17.93 1.99 26.22
CA PRO A 6 16.92 1.10 26.81
C PRO A 6 15.51 1.30 26.23
N GLU A 7 15.10 2.56 26.04
CA GLU A 7 13.80 2.95 25.50
C GLU A 7 13.70 2.59 24.01
N ALA A 8 14.79 2.77 23.26
CA ALA A 8 14.88 2.39 21.86
C ALA A 8 14.78 0.87 21.68
N LYS A 9 15.40 0.11 22.57
CA LYS A 9 15.28 -1.36 22.60
C LYS A 9 13.85 -1.79 22.93
N ALA A 10 13.19 -1.15 23.88
CA ALA A 10 11.81 -1.45 24.22
C ALA A 10 10.87 -1.24 23.02
N ALA A 11 10.98 -0.08 22.34
CA ALA A 11 10.21 0.22 21.14
C ALA A 11 10.48 -0.77 20.00
N TRP A 12 11.74 -1.19 19.82
CA TRP A 12 12.09 -2.20 18.83
C TRP A 12 11.47 -3.57 19.13
N VAL A 13 11.50 -4.01 20.40
CA VAL A 13 10.87 -5.27 20.85
C VAL A 13 9.35 -5.23 20.65
N GLU A 14 8.72 -4.10 20.97
CA GLU A 14 7.28 -3.91 20.72
C GLU A 14 6.95 -4.07 19.24
N TYR A 15 7.67 -3.35 18.35
CA TYR A 15 7.52 -3.50 16.91
C TYR A 15 7.71 -4.96 16.45
N HIS A 16 8.78 -5.62 16.90
CA HIS A 16 9.05 -7.03 16.57
C HIS A 16 7.89 -7.94 16.98
N ASN A 17 7.37 -7.77 18.20
CA ASN A 17 6.29 -8.61 18.71
C ASN A 17 4.98 -8.39 17.94
N GLU A 18 4.66 -7.16 17.53
CA GLU A 18 3.49 -6.91 16.69
C GLU A 18 3.63 -7.60 15.33
N ILE A 19 4.82 -7.54 14.72
CA ILE A 19 5.06 -8.25 13.45
C ILE A 19 4.90 -9.76 13.63
N GLU A 20 5.50 -10.36 14.66
CA GLU A 20 5.40 -11.80 14.91
C GLU A 20 3.96 -12.31 15.10
N LYS A 21 3.10 -11.52 15.75
CA LYS A 21 1.66 -11.85 15.86
C LYS A 21 1.01 -12.00 14.49
N GLU A 22 1.32 -11.09 13.58
CA GLU A 22 0.77 -11.05 12.22
C GLU A 22 1.37 -12.12 11.28
N LEU A 23 2.46 -12.78 11.67
CA LEU A 23 3.03 -13.92 10.94
C LEU A 23 2.27 -15.23 11.19
N ALA A 24 1.41 -15.29 12.21
CA ALA A 24 0.64 -16.49 12.51
C ALA A 24 -0.37 -16.83 11.39
N SER A 25 -0.83 -18.08 11.35
CA SER A 25 -1.89 -18.49 10.43
C SER A 25 -3.14 -17.64 10.65
N GLY A 26 -3.60 -16.96 9.59
CA GLY A 26 -4.72 -16.02 9.66
C GLY A 26 -4.35 -14.58 10.06
N GLY A 27 -3.07 -14.28 10.28
CA GLY A 27 -2.58 -12.91 10.45
C GLY A 27 -2.40 -12.19 9.11
N GLU A 28 -2.41 -10.86 9.15
CA GLU A 28 -2.41 -10.00 7.95
C GLU A 28 -1.12 -10.11 7.13
N LEU A 29 -0.04 -10.61 7.74
CA LEU A 29 1.29 -10.77 7.11
C LEU A 29 1.62 -12.23 6.75
N TYR A 30 0.67 -13.16 6.91
CA TYR A 30 0.88 -14.59 6.68
C TYR A 30 1.40 -14.91 5.26
N ASP A 31 0.89 -14.23 4.24
CA ASP A 31 1.27 -14.47 2.85
C ASP A 31 2.60 -13.82 2.46
N VAL A 32 3.16 -12.96 3.32
CA VAL A 32 4.43 -12.25 3.11
C VAL A 32 5.44 -12.49 4.25
N ARG A 33 5.34 -13.63 4.94
CA ARG A 33 6.16 -13.96 6.11
C ARG A 33 7.66 -13.89 5.88
N ASP A 34 8.12 -14.26 4.69
CA ASP A 34 9.53 -14.26 4.29
C ASP A 34 10.16 -12.86 4.24
N VAL A 35 9.34 -11.84 3.93
CA VAL A 35 9.70 -10.43 3.97
C VAL A 35 9.44 -9.84 5.34
N ALA A 36 8.26 -10.12 5.92
CA ALA A 36 7.80 -9.57 7.18
C ALA A 36 8.70 -9.93 8.38
N SER A 37 9.17 -11.18 8.45
CA SER A 37 10.07 -11.68 9.51
C SER A 37 11.41 -10.92 9.59
N LYS A 38 11.81 -10.21 8.53
CA LYS A 38 13.06 -9.42 8.49
C LYS A 38 12.84 -7.95 8.83
N SER A 39 11.60 -7.53 9.05
CA SER A 39 11.27 -6.11 9.20
C SER A 39 11.89 -5.51 10.46
N ALA A 40 11.91 -6.23 11.59
CA ALA A 40 12.55 -5.75 12.81
C ALA A 40 14.06 -5.51 12.62
N ASP A 41 14.77 -6.41 11.94
CA ASP A 41 16.19 -6.21 11.59
C ASP A 41 16.39 -4.98 10.70
N ASN A 42 15.50 -4.76 9.73
CA ASN A 42 15.53 -3.57 8.90
C ASN A 42 15.31 -2.27 9.70
N VAL A 43 14.42 -2.29 10.70
CA VAL A 43 14.23 -1.17 11.64
C VAL A 43 15.53 -0.87 12.38
N ALA A 44 16.18 -1.88 12.95
CA ALA A 44 17.43 -1.70 13.69
C ALA A 44 18.54 -1.11 12.80
N ARG A 45 18.64 -1.57 11.55
CA ARG A 45 19.62 -1.07 10.57
C ARG A 45 19.34 0.38 10.18
N LEU A 46 18.10 0.73 9.87
CA LEU A 46 17.73 2.11 9.51
C LEU A 46 17.90 3.06 10.70
N ALA A 47 17.47 2.68 11.90
CA ALA A 47 17.63 3.49 13.10
C ALA A 47 19.11 3.77 13.41
N THR A 48 19.96 2.76 13.20
CA THR A 48 21.42 2.89 13.30
C THR A 48 21.97 3.89 12.30
N LEU A 49 21.51 3.86 11.05
CA LEU A 49 21.93 4.82 10.02
C LEU A 49 21.50 6.24 10.39
N PHE A 50 20.26 6.44 10.86
CA PHE A 50 19.79 7.75 11.30
C PHE A 50 20.63 8.29 12.46
N GLN A 51 20.92 7.46 13.47
CA GLN A 51 21.79 7.84 14.58
C GLN A 51 23.19 8.27 14.09
N ILE A 52 23.80 7.51 13.17
CA ILE A 52 25.13 7.81 12.65
C ILE A 52 25.14 9.10 11.84
N PHE A 53 24.12 9.34 11.01
CA PHE A 53 24.06 10.55 10.19
C PHE A 53 23.80 11.81 11.03
N GLU A 54 22.99 11.72 12.08
CA GLU A 54 22.64 12.88 12.91
C GLU A 54 23.69 13.17 14.00
N HIS A 55 24.28 12.13 14.59
CA HIS A 55 25.08 12.25 15.80
C HIS A 55 26.46 11.56 15.72
N GLY A 56 26.83 11.02 14.56
CA GLY A 56 28.09 10.35 14.36
C GLY A 56 28.18 8.96 15.01
N MET A 57 29.36 8.36 14.92
CA MET A 57 29.61 7.03 15.48
C MET A 57 29.82 7.08 17.01
N GLY A 58 29.42 6.01 17.70
CA GLY A 58 29.74 5.79 19.12
C GLY A 58 28.67 6.21 20.13
N SER A 59 27.61 6.88 19.68
CA SER A 59 26.43 7.17 20.49
C SER A 59 25.41 6.01 20.42
N ALA A 60 24.63 5.85 21.50
CA ALA A 60 23.54 4.88 21.53
C ALA A 60 22.37 5.36 20.66
N VAL A 61 21.71 4.44 19.96
CA VAL A 61 20.54 4.76 19.12
C VAL A 61 19.39 5.21 20.01
N ARG A 62 18.89 6.41 19.76
CA ARG A 62 17.74 7.00 20.45
C ARG A 62 16.42 6.42 19.95
N VAL A 63 15.40 6.45 20.82
CA VAL A 63 14.07 5.89 20.54
C VAL A 63 13.41 6.51 19.30
N GLU A 64 13.56 7.83 19.12
CA GLU A 64 13.02 8.56 17.97
C GLU A 64 13.49 8.02 16.61
N PHE A 65 14.72 7.50 16.53
CA PHE A 65 15.24 6.90 15.30
C PHE A 65 14.68 5.49 15.06
N VAL A 66 14.42 4.73 16.13
CA VAL A 66 13.71 3.44 16.02
C VAL A 66 12.29 3.69 15.55
N GLU A 67 11.57 4.63 16.15
CA GLU A 67 10.19 4.96 15.73
C GLU A 67 10.13 5.47 14.28
N ALA A 68 11.08 6.32 13.87
CA ALA A 68 11.17 6.79 12.48
C ALA A 68 11.46 5.64 11.51
N ALA A 69 12.39 4.76 11.86
CA ALA A 69 12.70 3.57 11.06
C ALA A 69 11.50 2.63 10.97
N SER A 70 10.80 2.37 12.08
CA SER A 70 9.59 1.56 12.13
C SER A 70 8.52 2.04 11.16
N ARG A 71 8.26 3.36 11.09
CA ARG A 71 7.29 3.91 10.12
C ARG A 71 7.69 3.64 8.67
N ILE A 72 8.97 3.82 8.33
CA ILE A 72 9.47 3.59 6.97
C ILE A 72 9.40 2.10 6.63
N THR A 73 9.84 1.22 7.53
CA THR A 73 9.81 -0.22 7.31
C THR A 73 8.39 -0.76 7.22
N ALA A 74 7.48 -0.29 8.08
CA ALA A 74 6.06 -0.68 8.03
C ALA A 74 5.41 -0.28 6.71
N TRP A 75 5.72 0.91 6.18
CA TRP A 75 5.23 1.32 4.86
C TRP A 75 5.70 0.36 3.75
N HIS A 76 6.99 0.01 3.73
CA HIS A 76 7.53 -0.93 2.73
C HIS A 76 6.97 -2.34 2.89
N LEU A 77 6.68 -2.76 4.12
CA LEU A 77 6.06 -4.04 4.37
C LEU A 77 4.62 -4.10 3.87
N ASN A 78 3.84 -3.03 4.11
CA ASN A 78 2.50 -2.92 3.56
C ASN A 78 2.52 -2.89 2.02
N GLU A 79 3.52 -2.25 1.42
CA GLU A 79 3.69 -2.23 -0.04
C GLU A 79 4.08 -3.63 -0.59
N ALA A 80 4.92 -4.38 0.13
CA ALA A 80 5.20 -5.77 -0.21
C ALA A 80 3.93 -6.62 -0.15
N ARG A 81 3.12 -6.47 0.91
CA ARG A 81 1.82 -7.15 1.04
C ARG A 81 0.89 -6.84 -0.13
N ARG A 82 0.75 -5.56 -0.47
CA ARG A 82 -0.06 -5.13 -1.63
C ARG A 82 0.43 -5.80 -2.91
N PHE A 83 1.74 -5.75 -3.16
CA PHE A 83 2.36 -6.30 -4.36
C PHE A 83 2.22 -7.83 -4.48
N PHE A 84 2.54 -8.57 -3.41
CA PHE A 84 2.43 -10.04 -3.42
C PHE A 84 0.97 -10.52 -3.40
N GLY A 85 0.07 -9.80 -2.72
CA GLY A 85 -1.37 -10.05 -2.79
C GLY A 85 -1.90 -9.90 -4.22
N GLU A 86 -1.48 -8.85 -4.95
CA GLU A 86 -1.82 -8.69 -6.37
C GLU A 86 -1.27 -9.83 -7.25
N LEU A 87 -0.09 -10.39 -6.94
CA LEU A 87 0.50 -11.50 -7.69
C LEU A 87 -0.16 -12.86 -7.42
N ALA A 88 -0.78 -13.06 -6.25
CA ALA A 88 -1.49 -14.29 -5.91
C ALA A 88 -2.86 -14.42 -6.59
N LEU A 89 -3.39 -13.31 -7.11
CA LEU A 89 -4.65 -13.29 -7.84
C LEU A 89 -4.49 -13.80 -9.29
N PRO A 90 -5.52 -14.46 -9.85
CA PRO A 90 -5.65 -14.59 -11.29
C PRO A 90 -5.48 -13.22 -11.97
N ALA A 91 -4.86 -13.21 -13.15
CA ALA A 91 -4.49 -11.97 -13.84
C ALA A 91 -5.69 -11.04 -14.06
N GLU A 92 -6.88 -11.59 -14.29
CA GLU A 92 -8.12 -10.85 -14.46
C GLU A 92 -8.52 -10.09 -13.18
N LEU A 93 -8.41 -10.73 -12.01
CA LEU A 93 -8.72 -10.11 -10.71
C LEU A 93 -7.65 -9.09 -10.30
N ALA A 94 -6.39 -9.37 -10.60
CA ALA A 94 -5.30 -8.41 -10.39
C ALA A 94 -5.49 -7.14 -11.23
N ASP A 95 -5.92 -7.27 -12.50
CA ASP A 95 -6.22 -6.14 -13.37
C ASP A 95 -7.40 -5.30 -12.84
N VAL A 96 -8.45 -5.93 -12.31
CA VAL A 96 -9.57 -5.24 -11.64
C VAL A 96 -9.09 -4.43 -10.43
N ALA A 97 -8.34 -5.06 -9.52
CA ALA A 97 -7.84 -4.41 -8.31
C ALA A 97 -6.91 -3.21 -8.63
N ARG A 98 -6.04 -3.37 -9.63
CA ARG A 98 -5.12 -2.32 -10.05
C ARG A 98 -5.83 -1.14 -10.71
N LEU A 99 -6.84 -1.42 -11.53
CA LEU A 99 -7.67 -0.38 -12.13
C LEU A 99 -8.45 0.39 -11.07
N ASP A 100 -9.05 -0.32 -10.11
CA ASP A 100 -9.81 0.26 -9.01
C ASP A 100 -8.97 1.20 -8.15
N THR A 101 -7.80 0.71 -7.71
CA THR A 101 -6.83 1.50 -6.92
C THR A 101 -6.43 2.77 -7.66
N TRP A 102 -6.08 2.64 -8.94
CA TRP A 102 -5.65 3.78 -9.75
C TRP A 102 -6.76 4.82 -9.94
N LEU A 103 -8.01 4.38 -10.14
CA LEU A 103 -9.16 5.28 -10.26
C LEU A 103 -9.40 6.05 -8.95
N ILE A 104 -9.35 5.37 -7.81
CA ILE A 104 -9.51 5.99 -6.49
C ILE A 104 -8.39 6.99 -6.22
N ASP A 105 -7.14 6.64 -6.49
CA ASP A 105 -5.99 7.52 -6.28
C ASP A 105 -6.03 8.75 -7.19
N TYR A 106 -6.43 8.59 -8.45
CA TYR A 106 -6.66 9.71 -9.36
C TYR A 106 -7.75 10.64 -8.82
N CYS A 107 -8.89 10.09 -8.42
CA CYS A 107 -10.02 10.83 -7.88
C CYS A 107 -9.65 11.61 -6.62
N ARG A 108 -8.88 11.01 -5.71
CA ARG A 108 -8.38 11.67 -4.50
C ARG A 108 -7.39 12.79 -4.84
N ARG A 109 -6.45 12.57 -5.76
CA ARG A 109 -5.48 13.60 -6.12
C ARG A 109 -6.13 14.80 -6.80
N GLU A 110 -7.06 14.56 -7.73
CA GLU A 110 -7.71 15.61 -8.51
C GLU A 110 -9.00 16.14 -7.86
N GLN A 111 -9.36 15.64 -6.67
CA GLN A 111 -10.57 16.02 -5.91
C GLN A 111 -11.85 15.90 -6.77
N THR A 112 -11.99 14.79 -7.48
CA THR A 112 -13.10 14.50 -8.40
C THR A 112 -13.60 13.07 -8.23
N TYR A 113 -14.77 12.76 -8.75
CA TYR A 113 -15.28 11.39 -8.90
C TYR A 113 -15.39 10.96 -10.37
N LEU A 114 -14.99 11.84 -11.29
CA LEU A 114 -15.06 11.61 -12.74
C LEU A 114 -13.64 11.57 -13.33
N VAL A 115 -13.31 10.46 -13.97
CA VAL A 115 -12.00 10.23 -14.60
C VAL A 115 -12.15 10.20 -16.11
N PRO A 116 -11.50 11.09 -16.88
CA PRO A 116 -11.52 11.01 -18.33
C PRO A 116 -10.90 9.71 -18.83
N VAL A 117 -11.57 8.99 -19.75
CA VAL A 117 -11.01 7.75 -20.34
C VAL A 117 -9.67 8.02 -21.04
N ALA A 118 -9.49 9.22 -21.60
CA ALA A 118 -8.21 9.63 -22.18
C ALA A 118 -7.06 9.65 -21.15
N LYS A 119 -7.33 10.02 -19.89
CA LYS A 119 -6.32 9.99 -18.82
C LYS A 119 -5.98 8.55 -18.42
N LEU A 120 -6.98 7.68 -18.37
CA LEU A 120 -6.78 6.25 -18.16
C LEU A 120 -5.89 5.64 -19.27
N GLN A 121 -6.06 6.07 -20.52
CA GLN A 121 -5.20 5.60 -21.62
C GLN A 121 -3.79 6.18 -21.61
N GLN A 122 -3.61 7.40 -21.10
CA GLN A 122 -2.30 8.08 -21.04
C GLN A 122 -1.43 7.67 -19.85
N GLY A 123 -2.05 7.24 -18.74
CA GLY A 123 -1.33 7.00 -17.50
C GLY A 123 -2.01 6.01 -16.56
N GLY A 124 -2.87 5.13 -17.08
CA GLY A 124 -3.52 4.05 -16.34
C GLY A 124 -2.51 3.04 -15.75
N PRO A 125 -2.99 2.05 -14.99
CA PRO A 125 -2.11 1.09 -14.33
C PRO A 125 -1.26 0.35 -15.36
N GLY A 126 0.07 0.48 -15.28
CA GLY A 126 1.02 0.11 -16.33
C GLY A 126 1.10 -1.38 -16.71
N GLY A 127 0.23 -2.23 -16.15
CA GLY A 127 0.13 -3.65 -16.51
C GLY A 127 -1.22 -4.06 -17.08
N LEU A 128 -2.22 -3.16 -17.19
CA LEU A 128 -3.33 -3.39 -18.11
C LEU A 128 -2.84 -3.09 -19.53
N ARG A 129 -2.25 -4.11 -20.15
CA ARG A 129 -1.50 -3.97 -21.42
C ARG A 129 -2.41 -3.87 -22.66
N SER A 130 -3.70 -4.15 -22.54
CA SER A 130 -4.62 -4.19 -23.67
C SER A 130 -5.93 -3.44 -23.39
N LYS A 131 -6.52 -2.90 -24.45
CA LYS A 131 -7.86 -2.29 -24.41
C LYS A 131 -8.91 -3.28 -23.91
N ALA A 132 -8.80 -4.56 -24.29
CA ALA A 132 -9.73 -5.61 -23.87
C ALA A 132 -9.66 -5.87 -22.36
N SER A 133 -8.46 -5.91 -21.78
CA SER A 133 -8.27 -6.05 -20.33
C SER A 133 -8.87 -4.88 -19.56
N ILE A 134 -8.69 -3.64 -20.05
CA ILE A 134 -9.29 -2.45 -19.45
C ILE A 134 -10.82 -2.51 -19.52
N GLU A 135 -11.37 -2.91 -20.67
CA GLU A 135 -12.82 -3.03 -20.83
C GLU A 135 -13.42 -4.15 -19.96
N ALA A 136 -12.73 -5.28 -19.82
CA ALA A 136 -13.14 -6.36 -18.92
C ALA A 136 -13.12 -5.90 -17.46
N ALA A 137 -12.02 -5.29 -17.02
CA ALA A 137 -11.90 -4.78 -15.65
C ALA A 137 -12.94 -3.69 -15.34
N LEU A 138 -13.25 -2.79 -16.30
CA LEU A 138 -14.30 -1.79 -16.11
C LEU A 138 -15.69 -2.42 -15.97
N ARG A 139 -15.98 -3.53 -16.66
CA ARG A 139 -17.25 -4.25 -16.51
C ARG A 139 -17.37 -4.86 -15.12
N GLU A 140 -16.32 -5.52 -14.63
CA GLU A 140 -16.30 -6.08 -13.29
C GLU A 140 -16.49 -4.99 -12.22
N LEU A 141 -15.83 -3.83 -12.35
CA LEU A 141 -16.03 -2.71 -11.44
C LEU A 141 -17.45 -2.12 -11.50
N GLU A 142 -18.11 -2.20 -12.66
CA GLU A 142 -19.50 -1.81 -12.83
C GLU A 142 -20.46 -2.79 -12.17
N GLU A 143 -20.23 -4.10 -12.33
CA GLU A 143 -20.99 -5.16 -11.65
C GLU A 143 -20.84 -5.08 -10.12
N LEU A 144 -19.65 -4.77 -9.63
CA LEU A 144 -19.37 -4.53 -8.21
C LEU A 144 -19.91 -3.17 -7.69
N GLY A 145 -20.49 -2.34 -8.56
CA GLY A 145 -21.02 -1.02 -8.19
C GLY A 145 -19.95 -0.02 -7.75
N ARG A 146 -18.69 -0.24 -8.12
CA ARG A 146 -17.53 0.57 -7.73
C ARG A 146 -17.24 1.70 -8.72
N ALA A 147 -17.40 1.45 -10.01
CA ALA A 147 -17.23 2.46 -11.05
C ALA A 147 -18.13 2.17 -12.26
N ARG A 148 -18.51 3.19 -13.03
CA ARG A 148 -19.32 3.01 -14.25
C ARG A 148 -18.86 3.93 -15.37
N LEU A 149 -19.04 3.50 -16.62
CA LEU A 149 -18.78 4.34 -17.77
C LEU A 149 -19.94 5.33 -17.97
N VAL A 150 -19.62 6.62 -18.00
CA VAL A 150 -20.58 7.70 -18.27
C VAL A 150 -20.11 8.56 -19.44
N ARG A 151 -21.05 9.31 -20.03
CA ARG A 151 -20.73 10.31 -21.06
C ARG A 151 -21.07 11.69 -20.52
N ASP A 152 -20.09 12.58 -20.61
CA ASP A 152 -20.30 14.01 -20.40
C ASP A 152 -20.21 14.70 -21.77
N GLY A 153 -21.38 14.93 -22.37
CA GLY A 153 -21.50 15.36 -23.77
C GLY A 153 -20.81 14.37 -24.74
N LYS A 154 -19.75 14.83 -25.42
CA LYS A 154 -18.95 14.00 -26.35
C LYS A 154 -17.81 13.23 -25.67
N LYS A 155 -17.51 13.50 -24.39
CA LYS A 155 -16.38 12.90 -23.67
C LYS A 155 -16.81 11.64 -22.93
N LYS A 156 -16.02 10.57 -23.04
CA LYS A 156 -16.19 9.36 -22.22
C LYS A 156 -15.45 9.54 -20.90
N MET A 157 -16.15 9.27 -19.80
CA MET A 157 -15.65 9.38 -18.44
C MET A 157 -15.95 8.08 -17.69
N VAL A 158 -15.14 7.77 -16.67
CA VAL A 158 -15.41 6.74 -15.68
C VAL A 158 -15.86 7.46 -14.41
N ALA A 159 -17.08 7.20 -13.96
CA ALA A 159 -17.60 7.71 -12.69
C ALA A 159 -17.31 6.69 -11.59
N VAL A 160 -16.46 7.06 -10.64
CA VAL A 160 -16.16 6.26 -9.44
C VAL A 160 -17.27 6.49 -8.42
N ASN A 161 -17.68 5.43 -7.73
CA ASN A 161 -18.67 5.51 -6.67
C ASN A 161 -18.15 6.47 -5.56
N PRO A 162 -18.83 7.60 -5.30
CA PRO A 162 -18.35 8.60 -4.34
C PRO A 162 -18.18 8.06 -2.92
N TRP A 163 -18.89 6.98 -2.54
CA TRP A 163 -18.75 6.36 -1.23
C TRP A 163 -17.32 5.83 -0.98
N LEU A 164 -16.64 5.35 -2.03
CA LEU A 164 -15.24 4.88 -1.97
C LEU A 164 -14.22 6.01 -1.72
N LEU A 165 -14.63 7.26 -1.93
CA LEU A 165 -13.81 8.44 -1.76
C LEU A 165 -13.98 9.07 -0.37
N SER A 166 -14.97 8.60 0.41
CA SER A 166 -15.23 9.05 1.78
C SER A 166 -14.31 8.35 2.80
N LYS A 167 -14.07 8.98 3.96
CA LYS A 167 -13.26 8.41 5.04
C LYS A 167 -13.82 7.10 5.60
N GLU A 168 -15.12 6.84 5.41
CA GLU A 168 -15.84 5.69 5.95
C GLU A 168 -15.79 4.46 5.02
N GLY A 169 -15.56 4.64 3.72
CA GLY A 169 -15.48 3.56 2.74
C GLY A 169 -14.19 2.70 2.82
N ASN A 170 -13.25 3.05 3.70
CA ASN A 170 -11.94 2.40 3.81
C ASN A 170 -11.86 1.30 4.89
N ASN A 171 -12.98 1.03 5.59
CA ASN A 171 -13.09 -0.02 6.63
C ASN A 171 -13.74 -1.33 6.12
N GLY A 172 -13.89 -1.49 4.81
CA GLY A 172 -14.63 -2.61 4.21
C GLY A 172 -13.75 -3.75 3.75
N ALA A 173 -13.17 -4.50 4.69
CA ALA A 173 -12.88 -5.93 4.56
C ALA A 173 -12.71 -6.48 5.98
N CYS A 174 -13.80 -7.02 6.53
CA CYS A 174 -13.74 -7.92 7.68
C CYS A 174 -13.21 -9.29 7.25
#